data_AF-A0A9W5YAU7-F1
#
_entry.id   AF-A0A9W5YAU7-F1
#
_cell.length_a   1.000
_cell.length_b   1.000
_cell.length_c   1.000
_cell.angle_alpha   90.00
_cell.angle_beta   90.00
_cell.angle_gamma   90.00
#
_symmetry.space_group_name_H-M   'P 1'
#
loop_
_entity.id
_entity.type
_entity.pdbx_description
1 polymer ?
#
loop_
_entity_poly.entity_id
_entity_poly.type
_entity_poly.pdbx_seq_one_letter_code
_entity_poly.pdbx_strand_id
1 'polypeptide(L)'
;MKKIVNQKEKDKKQDTNTKDKSIIYKRILKIGLGIISLFVLFIGIVLIYLHNSSFTVAFNEMEFNKYFNDKALEKIIRIQENNVVIEIPKDVISTAFNEKIQEIEVEKGYKINEGYINTDEGKAYINTTIHGINIPISMDIDLAVGGRKLTISFNNMMLCDNKMLSLPKQIEQSIMTKLVKNEEILKMNLDDFDIPDIVTINTITMNPENVVLRLNLDKDKTIQLLQDIINNKNEQLFEMYKDQEDIINTKVLELISKPSISNQDIELILKDILVEDEELLRNILIVTDEKKVDEVFDDYSKYITHFDKDNITNEKNKLIIGSIQEDCKKLLSAVNNLSTDKYIVSFNSPYDIDSNQGLTIKELNDINKLNIPENIYNNMNFMFDYTNKEFMVSYKIDDDRYAVIGVENNDVIDYDKYISYQFEEPLPNKVYYDTDIEAIISKYFSAEVFIRYMNTDGKYAYVIASSADNYQYYERFALEKKDTWEIVATNINDLYRFSINHPGFNVKTITDNYVEGKIYKLSDEDKSSILDQLRFKKVISDKEQVDIKYCSYDGKYISLKLTNEEEYVILIKYSYIDKVYKKEEAVNKWKDITELILLQDKNIDDDSENAN
;
A
#
# COMPACT_ATOMS: atom_id res chain seq x y z
N MET A 1 102.80 53.55 83.30
CA MET A 1 102.20 54.82 83.80
C MET A 1 101.07 55.22 82.85
N LYS A 2 99.85 55.46 83.40
CA LYS A 2 98.65 56.15 82.85
C LYS A 2 98.05 55.58 81.53
N LYS A 3 96.87 54.93 81.45
CA LYS A 3 95.46 55.16 81.87
C LYS A 3 94.71 56.21 81.01
N ILE A 4 93.48 55.81 80.56
CA ILE A 4 92.26 56.59 80.16
C ILE A 4 92.15 56.93 78.64
N VAL A 5 91.05 56.78 77.86
CA VAL A 5 89.61 56.38 77.96
C VAL A 5 89.02 56.38 76.52
N ASN A 6 87.96 55.60 76.20
CA ASN A 6 86.69 56.12 75.62
C ASN A 6 85.61 55.08 75.25
N GLN A 7 84.48 55.18 75.97
CA GLN A 7 83.13 54.81 75.55
C GLN A 7 82.64 55.80 74.48
N LYS A 8 82.28 55.31 73.27
CA LYS A 8 81.33 55.95 72.33
C LYS A 8 81.07 55.04 71.13
N GLU A 9 80.25 53.99 71.31
CA GLU A 9 79.86 53.13 70.17
C GLU A 9 78.54 52.37 70.36
N LYS A 10 77.46 53.04 70.80
CA LYS A 10 76.14 52.37 70.92
C LYS A 10 74.92 53.00 70.25
N ASP A 11 74.96 54.21 69.69
CA ASP A 11 73.74 54.84 69.14
C ASP A 11 73.72 55.04 67.61
N LYS A 12 74.21 54.06 66.82
CA LYS A 12 74.19 54.18 65.35
C LYS A 12 73.84 52.90 64.59
N LYS A 13 72.95 52.06 65.12
CA LYS A 13 72.62 50.76 64.51
C LYS A 13 71.14 50.45 64.24
N GLN A 14 70.23 51.44 64.30
CA GLN A 14 68.80 51.14 64.20
C GLN A 14 68.03 51.75 63.01
N ASP A 15 68.69 52.41 62.04
CA ASP A 15 67.97 53.12 60.95
C ASP A 15 68.35 52.72 59.51
N THR A 16 69.15 51.68 59.31
CA THR A 16 69.56 51.19 57.97
C THR A 16 68.90 49.89 57.51
N ASN A 17 68.28 49.12 58.42
CA ASN A 17 67.74 47.80 58.10
C ASN A 17 66.36 47.80 57.39
N THR A 18 65.61 48.90 57.45
CA THR A 18 64.27 49.02 56.85
C THR A 18 64.31 49.47 55.38
N LYS A 19 65.33 50.25 54.99
CA LYS A 19 65.51 50.71 53.60
C LYS A 19 65.98 49.59 52.66
N ASP A 20 66.87 48.71 53.11
CA ASP A 20 67.45 47.64 52.28
C ASP A 20 66.45 46.51 51.95
N LYS A 21 65.61 46.12 52.92
CA LYS A 21 64.52 45.14 52.66
C LYS A 21 63.53 45.64 51.60
N SER A 22 63.26 46.94 51.53
CA SER A 22 62.36 47.53 50.53
C SER A 22 62.94 47.46 49.10
N ILE A 23 64.27 47.54 48.96
CA ILE A 23 64.97 47.51 47.67
C ILE A 23 65.03 46.08 47.14
N ILE A 24 65.30 45.11 48.02
CA ILE A 24 65.29 43.68 47.69
C ILE A 24 63.87 43.23 47.31
N TYR A 25 62.86 43.64 48.08
CA TYR A 25 61.45 43.35 47.77
C TYR A 25 61.02 43.95 46.42
N LYS A 26 61.44 45.18 46.10
CA LYS A 26 61.20 45.79 44.79
C LYS A 26 61.92 45.06 43.64
N ARG A 27 63.10 44.47 43.86
CA ARG A 27 63.81 43.67 42.85
C ARG A 27 63.16 42.31 42.64
N ILE A 28 62.78 41.61 43.70
CA ILE A 28 62.03 40.35 43.62
C ILE A 28 60.66 40.57 42.97
N LEU A 29 59.96 41.66 43.32
CA LEU A 29 58.71 42.05 42.68
C LEU A 29 58.90 42.35 41.19
N LYS A 30 59.97 43.05 40.79
CA LYS A 30 60.28 43.32 39.37
C LYS A 30 60.66 42.06 38.58
N ILE A 31 61.38 41.13 39.20
CA ILE A 31 61.72 39.83 38.60
C ILE A 31 60.46 38.97 38.48
N GLY A 32 59.63 38.92 39.53
CA GLY A 32 58.34 38.24 39.52
C GLY A 32 57.38 38.83 38.49
N LEU A 33 57.26 40.16 38.42
CA LEU A 33 56.52 40.86 37.36
C LEU A 33 57.10 40.58 35.98
N GLY A 34 58.43 40.51 35.83
CA GLY A 34 59.09 40.16 34.58
C GLY A 34 58.76 38.74 34.12
N ILE A 35 58.76 37.77 35.03
CA ILE A 35 58.38 36.37 34.76
C ILE A 35 56.89 36.27 34.42
N ILE A 36 56.02 36.98 35.16
CA ILE A 36 54.59 37.03 34.88
C ILE A 36 54.34 37.67 33.51
N SER A 37 55.01 38.77 33.17
CA SER A 37 54.90 39.40 31.86
C SER A 37 55.39 38.48 30.73
N LEU A 38 56.49 37.75 30.94
CA LEU A 38 56.98 36.73 30.00
C LEU A 38 55.98 35.59 29.83
N PHE A 39 55.34 35.16 30.92
CA PHE A 39 54.32 34.12 30.91
C PHE A 39 53.05 34.57 30.20
N VAL A 40 52.59 35.80 30.44
CA VAL A 40 51.45 36.41 29.74
C VAL A 40 51.76 36.60 28.25
N LEU A 41 52.98 37.04 27.91
CA LEU A 41 53.41 37.21 26.52
C LEU A 41 53.56 35.86 25.81
N PHE A 42 54.05 34.83 26.50
CA PHE A 42 54.09 33.46 26.01
C PHE A 42 52.68 32.91 25.77
N ILE A 43 51.75 33.08 26.71
CA ILE A 43 50.33 32.72 26.51
C ILE A 43 49.75 33.48 25.32
N GLY A 44 50.01 34.78 25.20
CA GLY A 44 49.56 35.59 24.07
C GLY A 44 50.09 35.08 22.73
N ILE A 45 51.38 34.72 22.64
CA ILE A 45 51.98 34.10 21.46
C ILE A 45 51.33 32.76 21.13
N VAL A 46 51.09 31.92 22.14
CA VAL A 46 50.42 30.61 21.96
C VAL A 46 48.99 30.81 21.45
N LEU A 47 48.24 31.77 22.00
CA LEU A 47 46.88 32.07 21.54
C LEU A 47 46.86 32.59 20.09
N ILE A 48 47.80 33.48 19.72
CA ILE A 48 47.95 33.97 18.34
C ILE A 48 48.33 32.81 17.40
N TYR A 49 49.26 31.95 17.83
CA TYR A 49 49.67 30.78 17.06
C TYR A 49 48.51 29.83 16.82
N LEU A 50 47.72 29.50 17.86
CA LEU A 50 46.55 28.63 17.74
C LEU A 50 45.47 29.23 16.83
N HIS A 51 45.20 30.54 16.94
CA HIS A 51 44.25 31.22 16.08
C HIS A 51 44.68 31.17 14.60
N ASN A 52 45.95 31.46 14.31
CA ASN A 52 46.51 31.42 12.96
C ASN A 52 46.76 30.00 12.42
N SER A 53 46.72 28.98 13.29
CA SER A 53 46.89 27.56 12.92
C SER A 53 45.55 26.84 12.73
N SER A 54 44.43 27.57 12.70
CA SER A 54 43.11 27.00 12.38
C SER A 54 43.17 26.36 10.99
N PHE A 55 42.60 25.15 10.86
CA PHE A 55 42.59 24.46 9.58
C PHE A 55 41.61 25.13 8.63
N THR A 56 41.98 25.31 7.37
CA THR A 56 41.03 25.71 6.35
C THR A 56 40.21 24.49 5.95
N VAL A 57 38.89 24.52 6.14
CA VAL A 57 38.00 23.49 5.61
C VAL A 57 38.05 23.54 4.09
N ALA A 58 38.53 22.47 3.48
CA ALA A 58 38.79 22.38 2.05
C ALA A 58 38.15 21.11 1.46
N PHE A 59 36.81 21.10 1.39
CA PHE A 59 36.06 20.12 0.62
C PHE A 59 34.84 20.79 -0.01
N ASN A 60 34.32 20.22 -1.10
CA ASN A 60 33.05 20.67 -1.67
C ASN A 60 31.92 19.93 -0.96
N GLU A 61 30.97 20.65 -0.37
CA GLU A 61 29.79 20.04 0.24
C GLU A 61 29.03 19.21 -0.80
N MET A 62 28.90 17.93 -0.50
CA MET A 62 28.30 16.94 -1.39
C MET A 62 27.54 15.94 -0.54
N GLU A 63 26.23 16.12 -0.47
CA GLU A 63 25.33 15.20 0.22
C GLU A 63 25.42 13.80 -0.38
N PHE A 64 25.39 12.80 0.50
CA PHE A 64 25.49 11.39 0.13
C PHE A 64 24.39 11.01 -0.87
N ASN A 65 23.12 11.24 -0.56
CA ASN A 65 21.98 10.86 -1.41
C ASN A 65 22.06 11.52 -2.80
N LYS A 66 22.52 12.77 -2.87
CA LYS A 66 22.71 13.47 -4.13
C LYS A 66 23.85 12.88 -4.97
N TYR A 67 24.94 12.44 -4.34
CA TYR A 67 26.05 11.82 -5.05
C TYR A 67 25.68 10.50 -5.73
N PHE A 68 24.86 9.69 -5.08
CA PHE A 68 24.39 8.41 -5.61
C PHE A 68 23.27 8.59 -6.65
N ASN A 69 22.44 9.64 -6.53
CA ASN A 69 21.38 9.92 -7.50
C ASN A 69 21.85 10.65 -8.78
N ASP A 70 22.88 11.50 -8.71
CA ASP A 70 23.29 12.36 -9.84
C ASP A 70 24.35 11.73 -10.79
N LYS A 71 24.76 10.47 -10.60
CA LYS A 71 25.89 9.87 -11.33
C LYS A 71 25.58 8.50 -11.93
N ALA A 72 26.25 8.19 -13.05
CA ALA A 72 26.34 6.84 -13.59
C ALA A 72 26.93 5.88 -12.54
N LEU A 73 26.06 5.16 -11.83
CA LEU A 73 26.39 4.24 -10.74
C LEU A 73 27.48 3.23 -11.14
N GLU A 74 27.57 2.86 -12.42
CA GLU A 74 28.65 2.02 -13.00
C GLU A 74 30.07 2.54 -12.73
N LYS A 75 30.25 3.84 -12.50
CA LYS A 75 31.55 4.44 -12.17
C LYS A 75 31.90 4.35 -10.70
N ILE A 76 30.88 4.21 -9.84
CA ILE A 76 30.96 4.23 -8.38
C ILE A 76 30.96 2.80 -7.83
N ILE A 77 30.10 1.96 -8.39
CA ILE A 77 29.87 0.57 -8.00
C ILE A 77 30.44 -0.33 -9.09
N ARG A 78 31.40 -1.18 -8.72
CA ARG A 78 31.95 -2.22 -9.60
C ARG A 78 31.69 -3.59 -9.01
N ILE A 79 31.13 -4.47 -9.81
CA ILE A 79 30.82 -5.85 -9.43
C ILE A 79 31.85 -6.74 -10.14
N GLN A 80 32.67 -7.47 -9.38
CA GLN A 80 33.70 -8.36 -9.92
C GLN A 80 33.87 -9.59 -9.04
N GLU A 81 33.73 -10.77 -9.63
CA GLU A 81 34.13 -12.07 -9.04
C GLU A 81 33.77 -12.15 -7.55
N ASN A 82 32.50 -11.88 -7.23
CA ASN A 82 31.88 -11.98 -5.89
C ASN A 82 32.14 -10.82 -4.92
N ASN A 83 32.76 -9.74 -5.40
CA ASN A 83 32.94 -8.53 -4.62
C ASN A 83 32.17 -7.37 -5.25
N VAL A 84 31.49 -6.60 -4.42
CA VAL A 84 30.96 -5.30 -4.79
C VAL A 84 31.94 -4.25 -4.26
N VAL A 85 32.50 -3.45 -5.15
CA VAL A 85 33.42 -2.37 -4.80
C VAL A 85 32.70 -1.05 -4.95
N ILE A 86 32.62 -0.28 -3.87
CA ILE A 86 32.02 1.05 -3.86
C ILE A 86 33.11 2.08 -3.60
N GLU A 87 33.28 3.02 -4.51
CA GLU A 87 34.22 4.14 -4.38
C GLU A 87 33.48 5.39 -3.87
N ILE A 88 33.72 5.77 -2.61
CA ILE A 88 33.12 6.97 -2.00
C ILE A 88 34.15 8.11 -2.02
N PRO A 89 33.88 9.27 -2.65
CA PRO A 89 34.81 10.39 -2.66
C PRO A 89 35.07 10.96 -1.27
N LYS A 90 36.27 11.52 -1.09
CA LYS A 90 36.64 12.21 0.16
C LYS A 90 35.69 13.36 0.53
N ASP A 91 35.13 14.05 -0.46
CA ASP A 91 34.20 15.18 -0.28
C ASP A 91 32.88 14.72 0.36
N VAL A 92 32.36 13.56 -0.04
CA VAL A 92 31.12 12.96 0.54
C VAL A 92 31.35 12.57 2.00
N ILE A 93 32.49 11.93 2.29
CA ILE A 93 32.86 11.51 3.65
C ILE A 93 33.13 12.71 4.55
N SER A 94 33.78 13.74 4.03
CA SER A 94 34.03 14.98 4.76
C SER A 94 32.74 15.77 5.03
N THR A 95 31.79 15.78 4.08
CA THR A 95 30.46 16.38 4.25
C THR A 95 29.70 15.68 5.38
N ALA A 96 29.57 14.36 5.31
CA ALA A 96 28.89 13.58 6.34
C ALA A 96 29.54 13.75 7.72
N PHE A 97 30.88 13.77 7.79
CA PHE A 97 31.61 14.01 9.03
C PHE A 97 31.38 15.42 9.60
N ASN A 98 31.38 16.45 8.76
CA ASN A 98 31.18 17.83 9.17
C ASN A 98 29.75 18.08 9.69
N GLU A 99 28.73 17.58 8.99
CA GLU A 99 27.32 17.65 9.43
C GLU A 99 27.15 17.01 10.81
N LYS A 100 27.72 15.81 10.97
CA LYS A 100 27.69 15.05 12.22
C LYS A 100 28.41 15.74 13.38
N ILE A 101 29.48 16.46 13.10
CA ILE A 101 30.16 17.32 14.08
C ILE A 101 29.28 18.51 14.50
N GLN A 102 28.57 19.12 13.55
CA GLN A 102 27.71 20.27 13.82
C GLN A 102 26.48 19.91 14.67
N GLU A 103 26.03 18.64 14.62
CA GLU A 103 24.95 18.11 15.47
C GLU A 103 25.33 17.97 16.97
N ILE A 104 26.63 18.00 17.32
CA ILE A 104 27.09 17.81 18.71
C ILE A 104 26.72 19.02 19.58
N GLU A 105 25.88 18.82 20.61
CA GLU A 105 25.39 19.88 21.49
C GLU A 105 26.49 20.78 22.09
N VAL A 106 26.23 22.09 22.05
CA VAL A 106 27.10 23.14 22.59
C VAL A 106 26.92 23.25 24.10
N GLU A 107 27.86 22.70 24.87
CA GLU A 107 27.97 22.98 26.30
C GLU A 107 28.61 24.36 26.54
N LYS A 108 28.33 24.98 27.71
CA LYS A 108 28.84 26.32 28.04
C LYS A 108 30.36 26.41 27.92
N GLY A 109 30.81 27.15 26.90
CA GLY A 109 32.21 27.40 26.63
C GLY A 109 32.92 26.32 25.81
N TYR A 110 32.21 25.37 25.19
CA TYR A 110 32.81 24.39 24.30
C TYR A 110 31.99 24.27 23.01
N LYS A 111 32.64 24.39 21.85
CA LYS A 111 32.02 24.21 20.53
C LYS A 111 33.00 23.52 19.59
N ILE A 112 32.55 22.53 18.83
CA ILE A 112 33.26 22.08 17.62
C ILE A 112 32.67 22.89 16.47
N ASN A 113 33.50 23.64 15.74
CA ASN A 113 33.01 24.58 14.74
C ASN A 113 32.79 23.90 13.39
N GLU A 114 33.79 23.16 12.95
CA GLU A 114 33.86 22.54 11.62
C GLU A 114 34.96 21.48 11.61
N GLY A 115 34.87 20.55 10.67
CA GLY A 115 35.90 19.54 10.45
C GLY A 115 35.84 18.92 9.06
N TYR A 116 36.93 18.24 8.69
CA TYR A 116 37.01 17.48 7.43
C TYR A 116 37.93 16.28 7.59
N ILE A 117 37.82 15.33 6.66
CA ILE A 117 38.66 14.14 6.60
C ILE A 117 39.65 14.27 5.45
N ASN A 118 40.94 14.23 5.76
CA ASN A 118 41.99 14.10 4.78
C ASN A 118 42.32 12.61 4.59
N THR A 119 41.78 12.03 3.53
CA THR A 119 41.97 10.61 3.19
C THR A 119 43.40 10.27 2.79
N ASP A 120 44.17 11.23 2.26
CA ASP A 120 45.57 11.05 1.84
C ASP A 120 46.52 10.89 3.04
N GLU A 121 46.21 11.62 4.12
CA GLU A 121 46.97 11.57 5.37
C GLU A 121 46.40 10.57 6.39
N GLY A 122 45.20 10.02 6.12
CA GLY A 122 44.47 9.18 7.09
C GLY A 122 44.10 9.95 8.36
N LYS A 123 43.80 11.25 8.24
CA LYS A 123 43.59 12.15 9.39
C LYS A 123 42.28 12.91 9.31
N ALA A 124 41.69 13.16 10.48
CA ALA A 124 40.59 14.08 10.66
C ALA A 124 41.10 15.39 11.28
N TYR A 125 40.61 16.51 10.75
CA TYR A 125 40.95 17.85 11.20
C TYR A 125 39.70 18.53 11.72
N ILE A 126 39.74 19.02 12.95
CA ILE A 126 38.62 19.74 13.56
C ILE A 126 39.09 21.07 14.15
N ASN A 127 38.31 22.12 13.95
CA ASN A 127 38.50 23.40 14.62
C ASN A 127 37.53 23.49 15.80
N THR A 128 38.05 23.53 17.03
CA THR A 128 37.23 23.66 18.25
C THR A 128 37.40 25.03 18.88
N THR A 129 36.41 25.49 19.66
CA THR A 129 36.50 26.66 20.51
C THR A 129 36.21 26.26 21.94
N ILE A 130 37.21 26.43 22.82
CA ILE A 130 37.13 26.12 24.26
C ILE A 130 37.36 27.41 25.05
N HIS A 131 36.36 27.84 25.81
CA HIS A 131 36.32 29.09 26.57
C HIS A 131 36.74 30.32 25.77
N GLY A 132 36.36 30.37 24.48
CA GLY A 132 36.69 31.47 23.56
C GLY A 132 38.05 31.36 22.89
N ILE A 133 38.80 30.28 23.14
CA ILE A 133 40.10 29.99 22.50
C ILE A 133 39.88 28.99 21.38
N ASN A 134 40.37 29.31 20.18
CA ASN A 134 40.39 28.37 19.07
C ASN A 134 41.49 27.33 19.29
N ILE A 135 41.12 26.05 19.22
CA ILE A 135 41.98 24.91 19.39
C ILE A 135 41.80 24.01 18.17
N PRO A 136 42.70 24.10 17.16
CA PRO A 136 42.73 23.19 16.03
C PRO A 136 43.32 21.85 16.46
N ILE A 137 42.67 20.76 16.07
CA ILE A 137 43.03 19.39 16.48
C ILE A 137 43.11 18.48 15.26
N SER A 138 44.22 17.76 15.13
CA SER A 138 44.35 16.67 14.16
C SER A 138 44.25 15.32 14.87
N MET A 139 43.63 14.34 14.23
CA MET A 139 43.39 13.01 14.77
C MET A 139 43.71 11.98 13.70
N ASP A 140 44.38 10.88 14.06
CA ASP A 140 44.52 9.74 13.16
C ASP A 140 43.16 9.02 13.07
N ILE A 141 42.79 8.58 11.87
CA ILE A 141 41.54 7.86 11.62
C ILE A 141 41.81 6.39 11.41
N ASP A 142 41.12 5.56 12.17
CA ASP A 142 41.05 4.12 11.95
C ASP A 142 39.63 3.72 11.52
N LEU A 143 39.54 2.93 10.46
CA LEU A 143 38.26 2.40 9.97
C LEU A 143 38.16 0.92 10.37
N ALA A 144 37.16 0.61 11.19
CA ALA A 144 36.88 -0.74 11.62
C ALA A 144 35.60 -1.26 10.97
N VAL A 145 35.63 -2.53 10.56
CA VAL A 145 34.51 -3.21 9.92
C VAL A 145 33.89 -4.22 10.88
N GLY A 146 32.57 -4.21 10.99
CA GLY A 146 31.80 -5.17 11.78
C GLY A 146 30.54 -5.62 11.04
N GLY A 147 30.66 -6.64 10.18
CA GLY A 147 29.55 -7.18 9.39
C GLY A 147 29.02 -6.15 8.38
N ARG A 148 27.83 -5.60 8.65
CA ARG A 148 27.20 -4.55 7.83
C ARG A 148 27.46 -3.13 8.35
N LYS A 149 28.28 -2.97 9.39
CA LYS A 149 28.58 -1.68 10.02
C LYS A 149 30.02 -1.27 9.78
N LEU A 150 30.21 -0.04 9.36
CA LEU A 150 31.49 0.64 9.32
C LEU A 150 31.60 1.58 10.52
N THR A 151 32.67 1.46 11.30
CA THR A 151 32.94 2.33 12.46
C THR A 151 34.19 3.17 12.20
N ILE A 152 34.05 4.49 12.31
CA ILE A 152 35.17 5.42 12.28
C ILE A 152 35.66 5.64 13.71
N SER A 153 36.95 5.38 13.97
CA SER A 153 37.60 5.60 15.25
C SER A 153 38.69 6.67 15.13
N PHE A 154 38.88 7.44 16.19
CA PHE A 154 39.89 8.49 16.23
C PHE A 154 40.93 8.20 17.30
N ASN A 155 42.21 8.33 16.92
CA ASN A 155 43.36 8.08 17.79
C ASN A 155 44.38 9.23 17.68
N ASN A 156 45.38 9.24 18.58
CA ASN A 156 46.52 10.17 18.54
C ASN A 156 46.14 11.65 18.34
N MET A 157 45.26 12.20 19.19
CA MET A 157 44.86 13.61 19.10
C MET A 157 46.03 14.56 19.35
N MET A 158 46.31 15.45 18.40
CA MET A 158 47.38 16.45 18.46
C MET A 158 46.85 17.87 18.27
N LEU A 159 47.56 18.84 18.86
CA LEU A 159 47.31 20.26 18.63
C LEU A 159 47.92 20.71 17.30
N CYS A 160 47.11 21.37 16.47
CA CYS A 160 47.46 21.69 15.07
C CYS A 160 47.88 20.41 14.31
N ASP A 161 48.59 20.53 13.19
CA ASP A 161 49.18 19.38 12.47
C ASP A 161 50.59 18.99 13.02
N ASN A 162 50.98 19.55 14.17
CA ASN A 162 52.36 19.48 14.62
C ASN A 162 52.58 18.34 15.62
N LYS A 163 53.43 17.37 15.25
CA LYS A 163 53.74 16.14 16.03
C LYS A 163 54.32 16.35 17.44
N MET A 164 54.59 17.59 17.84
CA MET A 164 55.31 17.89 19.08
C MET A 164 54.42 18.27 20.28
N LEU A 165 53.14 18.60 20.07
CA LEU A 165 52.26 19.08 21.13
C LEU A 165 51.04 18.16 21.28
N SER A 166 51.19 17.15 22.15
CA SER A 166 50.06 16.32 22.58
C SER A 166 49.01 17.19 23.28
N LEU A 167 47.75 16.92 22.98
CA LEU A 167 46.64 17.60 23.64
C LEU A 167 46.66 17.28 25.15
N PRO A 168 46.37 18.25 26.04
CA PRO A 168 46.22 17.94 27.46
C PRO A 168 45.16 16.87 27.67
N LYS A 169 45.48 15.81 28.44
CA LYS A 169 44.61 14.63 28.65
C LYS A 169 43.16 14.95 29.02
N GLN A 170 42.94 16.03 29.78
CA GLN A 170 41.58 16.46 30.17
C GLN A 170 40.77 16.97 28.98
N ILE A 171 41.42 17.71 28.07
CA ILE A 171 40.80 18.23 26.84
C ILE A 171 40.58 17.07 25.86
N GLU A 172 41.59 16.22 25.69
CA GLU A 172 41.51 14.97 24.90
C GLU A 172 40.36 14.08 25.36
N GLN A 173 40.26 13.78 26.66
CA GLN A 173 39.16 13.00 27.22
C GLN A 173 37.81 13.69 27.02
N SER A 174 37.74 15.02 27.13
CA SER A 174 36.50 15.76 26.89
C SER A 174 36.04 15.67 25.43
N ILE A 175 36.97 15.77 24.47
CA ILE A 175 36.65 15.67 23.03
C ILE A 175 36.32 14.22 22.67
N MET A 176 37.16 13.27 23.09
CA MET A 176 36.90 11.84 22.89
C MET A 176 35.56 11.44 23.50
N THR A 177 35.24 11.87 24.72
CA THR A 177 33.94 11.55 25.32
C THR A 177 32.79 12.11 24.49
N LYS A 178 32.93 13.25 23.81
CA LYS A 178 31.87 13.84 22.97
C LYS A 178 31.78 13.20 21.58
N LEU A 179 32.91 12.81 21.00
CA LEU A 179 32.97 12.04 19.75
C LEU A 179 32.52 10.59 19.95
N VAL A 180 32.84 9.97 21.10
CA VAL A 180 32.60 8.56 21.44
C VAL A 180 31.24 8.33 22.14
N LYS A 181 30.74 9.22 23.01
CA LYS A 181 29.38 9.05 23.60
C LYS A 181 28.29 9.04 22.55
N ASN A 182 28.55 9.67 21.41
CA ASN A 182 27.71 9.59 20.24
C ASN A 182 28.15 8.38 19.38
N GLU A 183 28.12 7.17 19.94
CA GLU A 183 28.55 5.96 19.23
C GLU A 183 27.82 5.73 17.90
N GLU A 184 26.65 6.35 17.69
CA GLU A 184 25.89 6.29 16.44
C GLU A 184 26.41 7.27 15.38
N ILE A 185 27.08 8.36 15.76
CA ILE A 185 27.53 9.42 14.84
C ILE A 185 28.65 8.94 13.89
N LEU A 186 29.38 7.89 14.27
CA LEU A 186 30.53 7.36 13.53
C LEU A 186 30.32 5.93 13.03
N LYS A 187 29.08 5.44 13.10
CA LYS A 187 28.67 4.13 12.58
C LYS A 187 27.83 4.35 11.32
N MET A 188 28.36 3.96 10.17
CA MET A 188 27.59 3.87 8.93
C MET A 188 27.09 2.44 8.75
N ASN A 189 25.78 2.26 8.57
CA ASN A 189 25.20 0.96 8.25
C ASN A 189 25.02 0.84 6.74
N LEU A 190 25.28 -0.34 6.16
CA LEU A 190 24.96 -0.60 4.76
C LEU A 190 23.47 -0.43 4.45
N ASP A 191 22.61 -0.58 5.45
CA ASP A 191 21.17 -0.31 5.32
C ASP A 191 20.86 1.18 5.05
N ASP A 192 21.75 2.10 5.44
CA ASP A 192 21.61 3.54 5.17
C ASP A 192 21.90 3.87 3.70
N PHE A 193 22.34 2.88 2.90
CA PHE A 193 22.74 3.03 1.51
C PHE A 193 21.89 2.20 0.55
N ASP A 194 20.75 1.68 1.02
CA ASP A 194 19.87 0.80 0.25
C ASP A 194 20.62 -0.41 -0.35
N ILE A 195 21.64 -0.90 0.37
CA ILE A 195 22.40 -2.07 -0.06
C ILE A 195 21.73 -3.34 0.48
N PRO A 196 21.38 -4.32 -0.37
CA PRO A 196 20.74 -5.57 0.03
C PRO A 196 21.44 -6.31 1.17
N ASP A 197 20.66 -7.00 2.00
CA ASP A 197 21.12 -7.73 3.19
C ASP A 197 21.99 -8.96 2.88
N ILE A 198 22.06 -9.34 1.61
CA ILE A 198 22.95 -10.37 1.03
C ILE A 198 24.39 -9.89 0.90
N VAL A 199 24.71 -8.65 1.25
CA VAL A 199 26.04 -8.07 1.13
C VAL A 199 26.63 -7.74 2.51
N THR A 200 27.91 -7.97 2.74
CA THR A 200 28.62 -7.62 3.98
C THR A 200 29.90 -6.86 3.68
N ILE A 201 30.35 -5.99 4.57
CA ILE A 201 31.61 -5.29 4.38
C ILE A 201 32.75 -6.27 4.65
N ASN A 202 33.63 -6.47 3.66
CA ASN A 202 34.83 -7.29 3.80
C ASN A 202 35.99 -6.44 4.26
N THR A 203 36.30 -5.39 3.50
CA THR A 203 37.41 -4.48 3.77
C THR A 203 37.04 -3.06 3.40
N ILE A 204 37.72 -2.12 4.04
CA ILE A 204 37.66 -0.71 3.73
C ILE A 204 39.09 -0.19 3.60
N THR A 205 39.32 0.68 2.63
CA THR A 205 40.64 1.25 2.39
C THR A 205 40.50 2.74 2.08
N MET A 206 41.25 3.58 2.78
CA MET A 206 41.38 4.99 2.39
C MET A 206 42.48 5.13 1.35
N ASN A 207 42.13 5.78 0.25
CA ASN A 207 43.06 6.20 -0.79
C ASN A 207 43.10 7.75 -0.82
N PRO A 208 44.06 8.36 -1.53
CA PRO A 208 44.22 9.81 -1.58
C PRO A 208 42.94 10.61 -1.87
N GLU A 209 42.10 10.12 -2.79
CA GLU A 209 40.91 10.84 -3.28
C GLU A 209 39.57 10.19 -2.91
N ASN A 210 39.58 8.94 -2.43
CA ASN A 210 38.38 8.18 -2.15
C ASN A 210 38.58 7.15 -1.03
N VAL A 211 37.48 6.67 -0.49
CA VAL A 211 37.43 5.50 0.38
C VAL A 211 36.77 4.38 -0.41
N VAL A 212 37.47 3.25 -0.47
CA VAL A 212 37.03 2.07 -1.20
C VAL A 212 36.46 1.08 -0.20
N LEU A 213 35.16 0.84 -0.32
CA LEU A 213 34.46 -0.25 0.36
C LEU A 213 34.48 -1.47 -0.54
N ARG A 214 35.00 -2.59 -0.04
CA ARG A 214 34.86 -3.89 -0.69
C ARG A 214 33.88 -4.71 0.12
N LEU A 215 32.82 -5.14 -0.54
CA LEU A 215 31.76 -5.90 0.06
C LEU A 215 31.78 -7.34 -0.46
N ASN A 216 31.60 -8.29 0.45
CA ASN A 216 31.41 -9.70 0.12
C ASN A 216 29.92 -9.98 -0.05
N LEU A 217 29.59 -10.62 -1.17
CA LEU A 217 28.27 -11.17 -1.40
C LEU A 217 28.12 -12.54 -0.71
N ASP A 218 27.03 -12.72 0.05
CA ASP A 218 26.54 -14.02 0.49
C ASP A 218 25.87 -14.72 -0.70
N LYS A 219 26.69 -15.51 -1.41
CA LYS A 219 26.25 -16.24 -2.59
C LYS A 219 25.18 -17.25 -2.30
N ASP A 220 25.32 -17.99 -1.21
CA ASP A 220 24.41 -19.10 -0.92
C ASP A 220 23.02 -18.54 -0.68
N LYS A 221 22.94 -17.43 0.08
CA LYS A 221 21.68 -16.71 0.29
C LYS A 221 21.12 -16.11 -1.00
N THR A 222 21.97 -15.51 -1.84
CA THR A 222 21.53 -14.91 -3.12
C THR A 222 21.02 -15.97 -4.10
N ILE A 223 21.73 -17.10 -4.22
CA ILE A 223 21.32 -18.24 -5.04
C ILE A 223 20.00 -18.79 -4.53
N GLN A 224 19.85 -18.98 -3.23
CA GLN A 224 18.61 -19.47 -2.63
C GLN A 224 17.43 -18.54 -2.94
N LEU A 225 17.60 -17.22 -2.78
CA LEU A 225 16.57 -16.24 -3.07
C LEU A 225 16.15 -16.29 -4.56
N LEU A 226 17.11 -16.26 -5.48
CA LEU A 226 16.82 -16.32 -6.90
C LEU A 226 16.18 -17.64 -7.31
N GLN A 227 16.68 -18.76 -6.80
CA GLN A 227 16.08 -20.07 -7.05
C GLN A 227 14.66 -20.15 -6.50
N ASP A 228 14.40 -19.58 -5.33
CA ASP A 228 13.06 -19.56 -4.75
C ASP A 228 12.08 -18.75 -5.61
N ILE A 229 12.48 -17.57 -6.11
CA ILE A 229 11.68 -16.79 -7.06
C ILE A 229 11.40 -17.60 -8.33
N ILE A 230 12.44 -18.18 -8.94
CA ILE A 230 12.35 -18.95 -10.19
C ILE A 230 11.50 -20.22 -10.03
N ASN A 231 11.61 -20.91 -8.89
CA ASN A 231 10.84 -22.13 -8.61
C ASN A 231 9.35 -21.83 -8.37
N ASN A 232 9.01 -20.59 -8.04
CA ASN A 232 7.62 -20.12 -7.90
C ASN A 232 7.16 -19.35 -9.14
N LYS A 233 7.68 -19.67 -10.32
CA LYS A 233 7.17 -19.13 -11.59
C LYS A 233 5.71 -19.56 -11.81
N ASN A 234 4.93 -18.67 -12.41
CA ASN A 234 3.61 -18.99 -12.92
C ASN A 234 3.76 -19.57 -14.33
N GLU A 235 3.49 -20.87 -14.50
CA GLU A 235 3.71 -21.56 -15.79
C GLU A 235 2.88 -20.94 -16.93
N GLN A 236 1.67 -20.47 -16.66
CA GLN A 236 0.82 -19.85 -17.67
C GLN A 236 1.39 -18.52 -18.15
N LEU A 237 1.81 -17.65 -17.23
CA LEU A 237 2.50 -16.40 -17.57
C LEU A 237 3.83 -16.65 -18.27
N PHE A 238 4.56 -17.68 -17.82
CA PHE A 238 5.84 -18.06 -18.43
C PHE A 238 5.68 -18.51 -19.89
N GLU A 239 4.66 -19.33 -20.21
CA GLU A 239 4.38 -19.69 -21.61
C GLU A 239 3.97 -18.46 -22.44
N MET A 240 3.11 -17.57 -21.92
CA MET A 240 2.75 -16.33 -22.61
C MET A 240 3.95 -15.42 -22.87
N TYR A 241 4.91 -15.41 -21.94
CA TYR A 241 6.12 -14.60 -22.02
C TYR A 241 7.12 -15.10 -23.07
N LYS A 242 7.17 -16.42 -23.33
CA LYS A 242 8.08 -17.01 -24.33
C LYS A 242 7.85 -16.49 -25.74
N ASP A 243 6.61 -16.13 -26.06
CA ASP A 243 6.22 -15.71 -27.40
C ASP A 243 6.59 -14.23 -27.68
N GLN A 244 7.16 -13.52 -26.71
CA GLN A 244 7.57 -12.13 -26.87
C GLN A 244 9.01 -11.98 -27.38
N GLU A 245 9.18 -11.27 -28.50
CA GLU A 245 10.49 -10.98 -29.10
C GLU A 245 11.20 -9.78 -28.41
N ASP A 246 12.02 -10.07 -27.40
CA ASP A 246 12.93 -9.07 -26.79
C ASP A 246 14.25 -9.72 -26.28
N ILE A 247 15.33 -8.94 -26.29
CA ILE A 247 16.66 -9.31 -25.79
C ILE A 247 16.61 -9.57 -24.28
N ILE A 248 15.87 -8.76 -23.51
CA ILE A 248 15.69 -8.98 -22.06
C ILE A 248 14.92 -10.28 -21.82
N ASN A 249 13.85 -10.52 -22.59
CA ASN A 249 13.08 -11.76 -22.49
C ASN A 249 13.94 -12.99 -22.69
N THR A 250 14.84 -12.97 -23.68
CA THR A 250 15.77 -14.08 -23.93
C THR A 250 16.62 -14.39 -22.69
N LYS A 251 17.16 -13.36 -22.03
CA LYS A 251 17.95 -13.53 -20.79
C LYS A 251 17.12 -14.08 -19.64
N VAL A 252 15.88 -13.60 -19.46
CA VAL A 252 14.95 -14.07 -18.44
C VAL A 252 14.62 -15.54 -18.65
N LEU A 253 14.28 -15.93 -19.89
CA LEU A 253 13.99 -17.30 -20.27
C LEU A 253 15.19 -18.22 -20.04
N GLU A 254 16.39 -17.79 -20.42
CA GLU A 254 17.63 -18.54 -20.16
C GLU A 254 17.86 -18.73 -18.65
N LEU A 255 17.67 -17.69 -17.85
CA LEU A 255 17.90 -17.73 -16.40
C LEU A 255 16.90 -18.64 -15.69
N ILE A 256 15.61 -18.54 -16.02
CA ILE A 256 14.54 -19.36 -15.44
C ILE A 256 14.66 -20.84 -15.86
N SER A 257 15.15 -21.10 -17.07
CA SER A 257 15.27 -22.46 -17.60
C SER A 257 16.53 -23.20 -17.13
N LYS A 258 17.47 -22.52 -16.48
CA LYS A 258 18.71 -23.13 -16.00
C LYS A 258 18.46 -24.05 -14.78
N PRO A 259 19.11 -25.21 -14.71
CA PRO A 259 18.99 -26.11 -13.55
C PRO A 259 19.68 -25.58 -12.29
N SER A 260 20.61 -24.62 -12.45
CA SER A 260 21.35 -24.01 -11.34
C SER A 260 21.81 -22.60 -11.70
N ILE A 261 21.73 -21.68 -10.74
CA ILE A 261 22.18 -20.30 -10.88
C ILE A 261 23.71 -20.26 -10.77
N SER A 262 24.36 -19.70 -11.78
CA SER A 262 25.82 -19.56 -11.82
C SER A 262 26.27 -18.24 -11.19
N ASN A 263 27.58 -18.11 -10.91
CA ASN A 263 28.14 -16.84 -10.43
C ASN A 263 27.91 -15.68 -11.41
N GLN A 264 27.93 -15.96 -12.72
CA GLN A 264 27.69 -14.93 -13.74
C GLN A 264 26.24 -14.44 -13.72
N ASP A 265 25.29 -15.32 -13.43
CA ASP A 265 23.87 -14.96 -13.30
C ASP A 265 23.66 -14.05 -12.07
N ILE A 266 24.36 -14.34 -10.97
CA ILE A 266 24.34 -13.51 -9.77
C ILE A 266 24.92 -12.13 -10.06
N GLU A 267 26.06 -12.05 -10.75
CA GLU A 267 26.68 -10.79 -11.13
C GLU A 267 25.76 -9.96 -12.04
N LEU A 268 25.07 -10.61 -12.98
CA LEU A 268 24.09 -9.98 -13.86
C LEU A 268 22.94 -9.36 -13.07
N ILE A 269 22.34 -10.11 -12.14
CA ILE A 269 21.22 -9.63 -11.31
C ILE A 269 21.67 -8.51 -10.37
N LEU A 270 22.84 -8.63 -9.76
CA LEU A 270 23.34 -7.56 -8.88
C LEU A 270 23.66 -6.29 -9.66
N LYS A 271 24.14 -6.42 -10.90
CA LYS A 271 24.32 -5.27 -11.78
C LYS A 271 22.98 -4.63 -12.10
N ASP A 272 21.98 -5.44 -12.42
CA ASP A 272 20.61 -4.98 -12.68
C ASP A 272 20.03 -4.20 -11.49
N ILE A 273 20.24 -4.68 -10.25
CA ILE A 273 19.70 -4.05 -9.03
C ILE A 273 20.50 -2.82 -8.59
N LEU A 274 21.83 -2.90 -8.57
CA LEU A 274 22.67 -1.86 -7.93
C LEU A 274 23.08 -0.75 -8.89
N VAL A 275 22.90 -0.95 -10.19
CA VAL A 275 23.57 -0.13 -11.20
C VAL A 275 22.68 0.23 -12.39
N GLU A 276 21.77 -0.65 -12.79
CA GLU A 276 20.81 -0.44 -13.89
C GLU A 276 19.40 -0.18 -13.33
N ASP A 277 18.39 -0.11 -14.20
CA ASP A 277 17.01 0.24 -13.84
C ASP A 277 16.15 -0.98 -13.40
N GLU A 278 16.80 -2.01 -12.86
CA GLU A 278 16.15 -3.23 -12.34
C GLU A 278 15.26 -3.97 -13.38
N GLU A 279 15.58 -3.84 -14.67
CA GLU A 279 14.75 -4.33 -15.77
C GLU A 279 14.71 -5.87 -15.84
N LEU A 280 15.83 -6.54 -15.55
CA LEU A 280 15.89 -7.99 -15.52
C LEU A 280 15.07 -8.56 -14.35
N LEU A 281 15.24 -7.99 -13.15
CA LEU A 281 14.46 -8.36 -11.96
C LEU A 281 12.98 -8.14 -12.20
N ARG A 282 12.60 -6.97 -12.73
CA ARG A 282 11.21 -6.65 -13.09
C ARG A 282 10.60 -7.74 -13.98
N ASN A 283 11.31 -8.14 -15.03
CA ASN A 283 10.82 -9.15 -15.95
C ASN A 283 10.76 -10.56 -15.36
N ILE A 284 11.67 -10.93 -14.46
CA ILE A 284 11.58 -12.19 -13.69
C ILE A 284 10.30 -12.16 -12.83
N LEU A 285 10.00 -11.05 -12.18
CA LEU A 285 8.81 -10.92 -11.32
C LEU A 285 7.50 -10.92 -12.11
N ILE A 286 7.49 -10.47 -13.37
CA ILE A 286 6.32 -10.57 -14.26
C ILE A 286 5.88 -12.03 -14.45
N VAL A 287 6.83 -12.97 -14.58
CA VAL A 287 6.51 -14.40 -14.75
C VAL A 287 6.47 -15.18 -13.42
N THR A 288 6.60 -14.49 -12.30
CA THR A 288 6.55 -15.07 -10.95
C THR A 288 5.13 -15.08 -10.40
N ASP A 289 4.78 -16.06 -9.57
CA ASP A 289 3.48 -16.11 -8.88
C ASP A 289 3.25 -14.88 -8.00
N GLU A 290 1.99 -14.42 -7.89
CA GLU A 290 1.64 -13.19 -7.17
C GLU A 290 2.02 -13.26 -5.68
N LYS A 291 1.85 -14.43 -5.04
CA LYS A 291 2.22 -14.58 -3.63
C LYS A 291 3.72 -14.39 -3.42
N LYS A 292 4.53 -14.89 -4.35
CA LYS A 292 5.99 -14.73 -4.28
C LYS A 292 6.41 -13.29 -4.58
N VAL A 293 5.72 -12.61 -5.49
CA VAL A 293 5.92 -11.16 -5.72
C VAL A 293 5.63 -10.37 -4.44
N ASP A 294 4.55 -10.70 -3.72
CA ASP A 294 4.21 -10.07 -2.45
C ASP A 294 5.32 -10.25 -1.40
N GLU A 295 5.79 -11.47 -1.23
CA GLU A 295 6.90 -11.78 -0.32
C GLU A 295 8.18 -11.00 -0.68
N VAL A 296 8.51 -10.86 -1.97
CA VAL A 296 9.69 -10.09 -2.41
C VAL A 296 9.54 -8.61 -2.06
N PHE A 297 8.38 -8.00 -2.31
CA PHE A 297 8.19 -6.58 -1.98
C PHE A 297 8.08 -6.33 -0.47
N ASP A 298 7.49 -7.25 0.29
CA ASP A 298 7.43 -7.13 1.76
C ASP A 298 8.83 -7.15 2.39
N ASP A 299 9.72 -8.02 1.90
CA ASP A 299 11.07 -8.18 2.46
C ASP A 299 12.11 -7.22 1.86
N TYR A 300 11.94 -6.82 0.59
CA TYR A 300 12.97 -6.13 -0.19
C TYR A 300 12.55 -4.83 -0.86
N SER A 301 11.33 -4.31 -0.64
CA SER A 301 10.84 -3.05 -1.27
C SER A 301 11.79 -1.86 -1.13
N LYS A 302 12.50 -1.74 0.01
CA LYS A 302 13.49 -0.66 0.21
C LYS A 302 14.69 -0.72 -0.75
N TYR A 303 14.92 -1.85 -1.40
CA TYR A 303 16.01 -2.07 -2.34
C TYR A 303 15.56 -2.06 -3.81
N ILE A 304 14.24 -2.01 -4.06
CA ILE A 304 13.64 -1.98 -5.39
C ILE A 304 13.11 -0.56 -5.58
N THR A 305 13.83 0.23 -6.38
CA THR A 305 13.65 1.69 -6.43
C THR A 305 13.06 2.18 -7.74
N HIS A 306 13.07 1.35 -8.80
CA HIS A 306 12.65 1.76 -10.14
C HIS A 306 11.24 1.31 -10.51
N PHE A 307 10.66 0.39 -9.74
CA PHE A 307 9.28 -0.07 -9.92
C PHE A 307 8.65 -0.53 -8.61
N ASP A 308 7.33 -0.53 -8.56
CA ASP A 308 6.54 -1.03 -7.45
C ASP A 308 5.73 -2.27 -7.82
N LYS A 309 4.99 -2.81 -6.85
CA LYS A 309 4.11 -3.97 -7.04
C LYS A 309 3.05 -3.69 -8.11
N ASP A 310 2.46 -2.50 -8.11
CA ASP A 310 1.41 -2.13 -9.07
C ASP A 310 1.97 -2.12 -10.50
N ASN A 311 3.22 -1.70 -10.70
CA ASN A 311 3.89 -1.81 -11.99
C ASN A 311 3.97 -3.29 -12.45
N ILE A 312 4.37 -4.21 -11.57
CA ILE A 312 4.42 -5.65 -11.90
C ILE A 312 3.03 -6.20 -12.25
N THR A 313 2.03 -5.92 -11.43
CA THR A 313 0.65 -6.37 -11.69
C THR A 313 0.12 -5.82 -13.02
N ASN A 314 0.41 -4.57 -13.34
CA ASN A 314 0.02 -3.95 -14.61
C ASN A 314 0.72 -4.59 -15.82
N GLU A 315 2.02 -4.87 -15.73
CA GLU A 315 2.76 -5.54 -16.81
C GLU A 315 2.29 -7.00 -16.99
N LYS A 316 1.98 -7.72 -15.90
CA LYS A 316 1.32 -9.04 -15.98
C LYS A 316 -0.01 -8.97 -16.72
N ASN A 317 -0.85 -7.99 -16.39
CA ASN A 317 -2.14 -7.79 -17.05
C ASN A 317 -1.98 -7.50 -18.54
N LYS A 318 -1.00 -6.65 -18.92
CA LYS A 318 -0.68 -6.37 -20.33
C LYS A 318 -0.21 -7.62 -21.07
N LEU A 319 0.63 -8.45 -20.45
CA LEU A 319 1.09 -9.71 -21.03
C LEU A 319 -0.09 -10.66 -21.30
N ILE A 320 -0.96 -10.85 -20.31
CA ILE A 320 -2.16 -11.68 -20.45
C ILE A 320 -3.02 -11.16 -21.59
N ILE A 321 -3.41 -9.88 -21.55
CA ILE A 321 -4.25 -9.26 -22.59
C ILE A 321 -3.60 -9.43 -23.97
N GLY A 322 -2.31 -9.12 -24.11
CA GLY A 322 -1.57 -9.22 -25.36
C GLY A 322 -1.58 -10.64 -25.95
N SER A 323 -1.45 -11.67 -25.10
CA SER A 323 -1.44 -13.07 -25.54
C SER A 323 -2.81 -13.60 -25.98
N ILE A 324 -3.92 -13.12 -25.40
CA ILE A 324 -5.26 -13.62 -25.71
C ILE A 324 -6.04 -12.75 -26.71
N GLN A 325 -5.59 -11.51 -26.95
CA GLN A 325 -6.38 -10.49 -27.65
C GLN A 325 -6.77 -10.92 -29.07
N GLU A 326 -5.85 -11.55 -29.81
CA GLU A 326 -6.14 -11.98 -31.18
C GLU A 326 -7.23 -13.05 -31.22
N ASP A 327 -7.16 -14.04 -30.33
CA ASP A 327 -8.12 -15.12 -30.24
C ASP A 327 -9.49 -14.65 -29.76
N CYS A 328 -9.54 -13.75 -28.78
CA CYS A 328 -10.76 -13.06 -28.38
C CYS A 328 -11.38 -12.30 -29.56
N LYS A 329 -10.58 -11.57 -30.35
CA LYS A 329 -11.09 -10.83 -31.52
C LYS A 329 -11.62 -11.76 -32.63
N LYS A 330 -11.01 -12.92 -32.85
CA LYS A 330 -11.55 -13.95 -33.76
C LYS A 330 -12.92 -14.43 -33.30
N LEU A 331 -13.08 -14.69 -31.99
CA LEU A 331 -14.37 -15.08 -31.40
C LEU A 331 -15.42 -13.98 -31.58
N LEU A 332 -15.09 -12.72 -31.24
CA LEU A 332 -16.00 -11.59 -31.40
C LEU A 332 -16.43 -11.39 -32.85
N SER A 333 -15.50 -11.49 -33.80
CA SER A 333 -15.84 -11.43 -35.22
C SER A 333 -16.75 -12.57 -35.65
N ALA A 334 -16.55 -13.78 -35.12
CA ALA A 334 -17.41 -14.93 -35.43
C ALA A 334 -18.82 -14.75 -34.83
N VAL A 335 -18.93 -14.22 -33.61
CA VAL A 335 -20.22 -13.89 -32.99
C VAL A 335 -20.96 -12.83 -33.80
N ASN A 336 -20.29 -11.75 -34.20
CA ASN A 336 -20.92 -10.64 -34.93
C ASN A 336 -21.40 -11.04 -36.34
N ASN A 337 -20.92 -12.16 -36.88
CA ASN A 337 -21.36 -12.70 -38.16
C ASN A 337 -22.52 -13.69 -38.04
N LEU A 338 -23.00 -13.98 -36.81
CA LEU A 338 -24.18 -14.82 -36.61
C LEU A 338 -25.43 -14.12 -37.14
N SER A 339 -26.33 -14.90 -37.74
CA SER A 339 -27.61 -14.37 -38.24
C SER A 339 -28.49 -13.92 -37.08
N THR A 340 -28.88 -12.65 -37.08
CA THR A 340 -29.78 -12.05 -36.06
C THR A 340 -31.18 -12.65 -36.06
N ASP A 341 -31.59 -13.30 -37.16
CA ASP A 341 -32.88 -13.99 -37.25
C ASP A 341 -32.87 -15.33 -36.50
N LYS A 342 -31.68 -15.90 -36.28
CA LYS A 342 -31.47 -17.21 -35.65
C LYS A 342 -30.87 -17.10 -34.25
N TYR A 343 -30.00 -16.12 -34.04
CA TYR A 343 -29.26 -15.97 -32.79
C TYR A 343 -29.62 -14.66 -32.09
N ILE A 344 -29.91 -14.75 -30.79
CA ILE A 344 -30.14 -13.62 -29.90
C ILE A 344 -29.12 -13.63 -28.76
N VAL A 345 -29.09 -12.57 -27.96
CA VAL A 345 -28.28 -12.54 -26.73
C VAL A 345 -29.11 -13.15 -25.60
N SER A 346 -28.57 -14.14 -24.89
CA SER A 346 -29.14 -14.66 -23.64
C SER A 346 -28.00 -15.02 -22.69
N PHE A 347 -28.06 -14.52 -21.44
CA PHE A 347 -27.03 -14.70 -20.41
C PHE A 347 -25.61 -14.48 -20.94
N ASN A 348 -25.39 -13.30 -21.52
CA ASN A 348 -24.13 -12.88 -22.13
C ASN A 348 -23.61 -13.71 -23.29
N SER A 349 -24.36 -14.73 -23.73
CA SER A 349 -23.93 -15.65 -24.77
C SER A 349 -24.83 -15.54 -26.00
N PRO A 350 -24.31 -15.84 -27.20
CA PRO A 350 -25.16 -16.05 -28.36
C PRO A 350 -26.07 -17.26 -28.12
N TYR A 351 -27.36 -17.12 -28.39
CA TYR A 351 -28.37 -18.15 -28.14
C TYR A 351 -29.10 -18.49 -29.42
N ASP A 352 -29.06 -19.77 -29.80
CA ASP A 352 -29.72 -20.30 -31.00
C ASP A 352 -31.20 -20.58 -30.70
N ILE A 353 -32.09 -19.82 -31.33
CA ILE A 353 -33.54 -19.92 -31.15
C ILE A 353 -34.07 -21.27 -31.66
N ASP A 354 -33.50 -21.81 -32.74
CA ASP A 354 -34.00 -23.03 -33.38
C ASP A 354 -33.69 -24.28 -32.56
N SER A 355 -32.48 -24.33 -31.98
CA SER A 355 -32.04 -25.45 -31.16
C SER A 355 -32.32 -25.25 -29.66
N ASN A 356 -32.76 -24.06 -29.27
CA ASN A 356 -33.06 -23.67 -27.90
C ASN A 356 -31.84 -23.88 -26.96
N GLN A 357 -30.65 -23.52 -27.43
CA GLN A 357 -29.37 -23.71 -26.71
C GLN A 357 -28.47 -22.48 -26.83
N GLY A 358 -27.76 -22.17 -25.75
CA GLY A 358 -26.70 -21.16 -25.73
C GLY A 358 -25.42 -21.71 -26.37
N LEU A 359 -24.77 -20.88 -27.18
CA LEU A 359 -23.52 -21.23 -27.85
C LEU A 359 -22.33 -20.94 -26.94
N THR A 360 -21.53 -21.97 -26.69
CA THR A 360 -20.29 -21.87 -25.92
C THR A 360 -19.12 -21.38 -26.78
N ILE A 361 -18.04 -20.92 -26.14
CA ILE A 361 -16.79 -20.54 -26.84
C ILE A 361 -16.26 -21.72 -27.66
N LYS A 362 -16.30 -22.93 -27.10
CA LYS A 362 -15.86 -24.16 -27.78
C LYS A 362 -16.65 -24.42 -29.05
N GLU A 363 -17.98 -24.36 -28.98
CA GLU A 363 -18.84 -24.60 -30.14
C GLU A 363 -18.61 -23.55 -31.23
N LEU A 364 -18.46 -22.27 -30.86
CA LEU A 364 -18.17 -21.23 -31.84
C LEU A 364 -16.78 -21.41 -32.50
N ASN A 365 -15.77 -21.79 -31.72
CA ASN A 365 -14.43 -22.13 -32.20
C ASN A 365 -14.47 -23.29 -33.21
N ASP A 366 -15.23 -24.35 -32.90
CA ASP A 366 -15.37 -25.54 -33.74
C ASP A 366 -16.15 -25.24 -35.04
N ILE A 367 -17.29 -24.53 -34.94
CA ILE A 367 -18.14 -24.18 -36.09
C ILE A 367 -17.36 -23.31 -37.10
N ASN A 368 -16.61 -22.33 -36.60
CA ASN A 368 -15.89 -21.37 -37.44
C ASN A 368 -14.44 -21.77 -37.73
N LYS A 369 -13.96 -22.89 -37.16
CA LYS A 369 -12.58 -23.38 -37.31
C LYS A 369 -11.54 -22.32 -36.96
N LEU A 370 -11.72 -21.64 -35.82
CA LEU A 370 -10.85 -20.53 -35.41
C LEU A 370 -9.47 -21.01 -34.93
N ASN A 371 -9.31 -22.31 -34.65
CA ASN A 371 -8.08 -22.96 -34.18
C ASN A 371 -7.55 -22.39 -32.85
N ILE A 372 -8.43 -21.92 -31.97
CA ILE A 372 -8.04 -21.47 -30.64
C ILE A 372 -7.70 -22.69 -29.77
N PRO A 373 -6.53 -22.73 -29.11
CA PRO A 373 -6.14 -23.84 -28.24
C PRO A 373 -7.10 -24.11 -27.07
N GLU A 374 -7.26 -25.37 -26.69
CA GLU A 374 -8.17 -25.78 -25.60
C GLU A 374 -7.82 -25.21 -24.23
N ASN A 375 -6.53 -25.15 -23.90
CA ASN A 375 -6.06 -24.50 -22.68
C ASN A 375 -6.36 -23.00 -22.63
N ILE A 376 -6.55 -22.35 -23.78
CA ILE A 376 -6.90 -20.93 -23.87
C ILE A 376 -8.42 -20.77 -23.77
N TYR A 377 -9.20 -21.44 -24.63
CA TYR A 377 -10.64 -21.23 -24.66
C TYR A 377 -11.37 -21.76 -23.43
N ASN A 378 -10.81 -22.74 -22.69
CA ASN A 378 -11.43 -23.24 -21.45
C ASN A 378 -11.49 -22.18 -20.34
N ASN A 379 -10.64 -21.16 -20.41
CA ASN A 379 -10.67 -20.02 -19.49
C ASN A 379 -11.50 -18.85 -20.02
N MET A 380 -12.08 -18.97 -21.22
CA MET A 380 -12.84 -17.90 -21.85
C MET A 380 -14.34 -18.07 -21.64
N ASN A 381 -15.06 -16.95 -21.50
CA ASN A 381 -16.52 -16.90 -21.53
C ASN A 381 -17.00 -15.68 -22.30
N PHE A 382 -18.16 -15.79 -22.96
CA PHE A 382 -18.81 -14.62 -23.53
C PHE A 382 -19.32 -13.69 -22.43
N MET A 383 -19.24 -12.40 -22.72
CA MET A 383 -19.80 -11.29 -21.96
C MET A 383 -20.61 -10.44 -22.92
N PHE A 384 -21.61 -9.71 -22.41
CA PHE A 384 -22.35 -8.75 -23.23
C PHE A 384 -22.40 -7.41 -22.52
N ASP A 385 -21.92 -6.36 -23.20
CA ASP A 385 -22.10 -5.00 -22.76
C ASP A 385 -23.51 -4.56 -23.17
N TYR A 386 -24.44 -4.58 -22.22
CA TYR A 386 -25.82 -4.18 -22.46
C TYR A 386 -26.00 -2.68 -22.73
N THR A 387 -25.03 -1.84 -22.33
CA THR A 387 -25.08 -0.40 -22.60
C THR A 387 -24.81 -0.12 -24.08
N ASN A 388 -23.74 -0.71 -24.60
CA ASN A 388 -23.32 -0.52 -25.99
C ASN A 388 -23.94 -1.56 -26.96
N LYS A 389 -24.57 -2.60 -26.41
CA LYS A 389 -25.16 -3.74 -27.12
C LYS A 389 -24.13 -4.53 -27.93
N GLU A 390 -22.97 -4.79 -27.33
CA GLU A 390 -21.85 -5.48 -27.97
C GLU A 390 -21.39 -6.68 -27.17
N PHE A 391 -20.95 -7.73 -27.87
CA PHE A 391 -20.29 -8.86 -27.23
C PHE A 391 -18.85 -8.52 -26.82
N MET A 392 -18.45 -9.08 -25.70
CA MET A 392 -17.08 -9.09 -25.19
C MET A 392 -16.68 -10.53 -24.87
N VAL A 393 -15.39 -10.78 -24.68
CA VAL A 393 -14.87 -12.06 -24.21
C VAL A 393 -14.12 -11.81 -22.90
N SER A 394 -14.52 -12.51 -21.84
CA SER A 394 -13.73 -12.62 -20.62
C SER A 394 -12.74 -13.76 -20.71
N TYR A 395 -11.63 -13.62 -20.02
CA TYR A 395 -10.64 -14.64 -19.74
C TYR A 395 -10.35 -14.65 -18.25
N LYS A 396 -10.60 -15.79 -17.59
CA LYS A 396 -10.33 -15.94 -16.15
C LYS A 396 -8.82 -15.95 -15.91
N ILE A 397 -8.33 -15.00 -15.12
CA ILE A 397 -6.92 -14.93 -14.70
C ILE A 397 -6.73 -15.75 -13.43
N ASP A 398 -7.55 -15.46 -12.43
CA ASP A 398 -7.63 -16.16 -11.14
C ASP A 398 -9.08 -16.11 -10.62
N ASP A 399 -9.30 -16.45 -9.35
CA ASP A 399 -10.65 -16.49 -8.77
C ASP A 399 -11.30 -15.10 -8.65
N ASP A 400 -10.50 -14.03 -8.56
CA ASP A 400 -11.00 -12.68 -8.30
C ASP A 400 -10.81 -11.73 -9.49
N ARG A 401 -10.07 -12.11 -10.54
CA ARG A 401 -9.72 -11.24 -11.67
C ARG A 401 -9.99 -11.86 -13.05
N TYR A 402 -10.45 -11.00 -13.96
CA TYR A 402 -10.80 -11.36 -15.33
C TYR A 402 -10.24 -10.33 -16.32
N ALA A 403 -9.55 -10.78 -17.36
CA ALA A 403 -9.25 -9.95 -18.51
C ALA A 403 -10.48 -9.91 -19.43
N VAL A 404 -10.94 -8.72 -19.81
CA VAL A 404 -12.09 -8.52 -20.70
C VAL A 404 -11.63 -7.84 -21.97
N ILE A 405 -11.92 -8.48 -23.09
CA ILE A 405 -11.59 -8.02 -24.43
C ILE A 405 -12.89 -7.69 -25.15
N GLY A 406 -13.09 -6.40 -25.44
CA GLY A 406 -14.16 -5.90 -26.30
C GLY A 406 -13.66 -5.54 -27.70
N VAL A 407 -14.54 -4.93 -28.50
CA VAL A 407 -14.19 -4.47 -29.85
C VAL A 407 -13.22 -3.29 -29.80
N GLU A 408 -13.51 -2.29 -28.97
CA GLU A 408 -12.72 -1.06 -28.86
C GLU A 408 -11.85 -0.99 -27.59
N ASN A 409 -12.23 -1.69 -26.52
CA ASN A 409 -11.59 -1.56 -25.21
C ASN A 409 -11.18 -2.92 -24.64
N ASN A 410 -10.06 -2.95 -23.92
CA ASN A 410 -9.60 -4.08 -23.14
C ASN A 410 -9.33 -3.61 -21.70
N ASP A 411 -9.70 -4.41 -20.71
CA ASP A 411 -9.50 -4.09 -19.30
C ASP A 411 -9.27 -5.36 -18.46
N VAL A 412 -8.75 -5.21 -17.26
CA VAL A 412 -8.79 -6.26 -16.23
C VAL A 412 -9.72 -5.81 -15.12
N ILE A 413 -10.72 -6.64 -14.82
CA ILE A 413 -11.78 -6.33 -13.86
C ILE A 413 -11.79 -7.36 -12.73
N ASP A 414 -12.32 -6.96 -11.58
CA ASP A 414 -12.57 -7.85 -10.46
C ASP A 414 -13.83 -8.71 -10.69
N TYR A 415 -14.04 -9.68 -9.80
CA TYR A 415 -15.19 -10.57 -9.82
C TYR A 415 -16.52 -9.81 -9.71
N ASP A 416 -16.62 -8.80 -8.85
CA ASP A 416 -17.84 -8.04 -8.65
C ASP A 416 -18.27 -7.30 -9.92
N LYS A 417 -17.32 -6.63 -10.59
CA LYS A 417 -17.54 -5.99 -11.89
C LYS A 417 -17.79 -7.02 -12.99
N TYR A 418 -17.14 -8.18 -12.95
CA TYR A 418 -17.44 -9.27 -13.89
C TYR A 418 -18.89 -9.75 -13.77
N ILE A 419 -19.39 -9.93 -12.55
CA ILE A 419 -20.78 -10.31 -12.28
C ILE A 419 -21.75 -9.21 -12.68
N SER A 420 -21.41 -7.93 -12.54
CA SER A 420 -22.29 -6.84 -12.99
C SER A 420 -22.59 -6.87 -14.49
N TYR A 421 -21.69 -7.43 -15.30
CA TYR A 421 -21.95 -7.64 -16.72
C TYR A 421 -22.83 -8.86 -17.02
N GLN A 422 -23.04 -9.79 -16.08
CA GLN A 422 -23.89 -10.99 -16.29
C GLN A 422 -25.38 -10.68 -16.40
N PHE A 423 -25.77 -9.46 -16.03
CA PHE A 423 -27.15 -9.03 -16.02
C PHE A 423 -27.22 -7.66 -16.69
N GLU A 424 -28.20 -7.47 -17.56
CA GLU A 424 -28.57 -6.12 -17.97
C GLU A 424 -29.04 -5.39 -16.72
N GLU A 425 -28.50 -4.18 -16.45
CA GLU A 425 -28.97 -3.37 -15.33
C GLU A 425 -30.50 -3.32 -15.38
N PRO A 426 -31.19 -3.64 -14.27
CA PRO A 426 -32.63 -3.65 -14.25
C PRO A 426 -33.13 -2.28 -14.70
N LEU A 427 -34.09 -2.27 -15.62
CA LEU A 427 -34.73 -1.03 -16.02
C LEU A 427 -35.23 -0.34 -14.75
N PRO A 428 -34.92 0.96 -14.55
CA PRO A 428 -35.35 1.66 -13.36
C PRO A 428 -36.86 1.49 -13.20
N ASN A 429 -37.24 0.98 -12.02
CA ASN A 429 -38.58 0.57 -11.60
C ASN A 429 -39.72 1.16 -12.45
N LYS A 430 -40.37 0.31 -13.25
CA LYS A 430 -41.76 0.53 -13.66
C LYS A 430 -42.64 -0.49 -12.97
N VAL A 431 -43.07 -0.14 -11.76
CA VAL A 431 -44.06 -0.88 -10.98
C VAL A 431 -45.37 -0.87 -11.76
N TYR A 432 -45.82 -2.02 -12.25
CA TYR A 432 -47.20 -2.19 -12.69
C TYR A 432 -47.78 -3.44 -12.02
N TYR A 433 -48.62 -3.18 -11.02
CA TYR A 433 -49.46 -4.20 -10.39
C TYR A 433 -50.50 -4.71 -11.41
N ASP A 434 -50.58 -6.02 -11.63
CA ASP A 434 -51.53 -6.67 -12.55
C ASP A 434 -52.46 -7.61 -11.75
N THR A 435 -53.76 -7.30 -11.78
CA THR A 435 -54.79 -8.07 -11.06
C THR A 435 -55.00 -9.47 -11.62
N ASP A 436 -54.72 -9.70 -12.90
CA ASP A 436 -54.82 -11.04 -13.49
C ASP A 436 -53.72 -11.95 -12.94
N ILE A 437 -52.51 -11.41 -12.74
CA ILE A 437 -51.40 -12.12 -12.10
C ILE A 437 -51.74 -12.44 -10.64
N GLU A 438 -52.26 -11.47 -9.88
CA GLU A 438 -52.73 -11.70 -8.50
C GLU A 438 -53.77 -12.83 -8.46
N ALA A 439 -54.72 -12.88 -9.41
CA ALA A 439 -55.74 -13.91 -9.49
C ALA A 439 -55.15 -15.31 -9.78
N ILE A 440 -54.11 -15.41 -10.63
CA ILE A 440 -53.41 -16.67 -10.89
C ILE A 440 -52.69 -17.17 -9.64
N ILE A 441 -51.99 -16.28 -8.92
CA ILE A 441 -51.26 -16.63 -7.70
C ILE A 441 -52.24 -16.97 -6.57
N SER A 442 -53.37 -16.27 -6.46
CA SER A 442 -54.43 -16.60 -5.50
C SER A 442 -54.99 -18.01 -5.71
N LYS A 443 -55.15 -18.43 -6.97
CA LYS A 443 -55.55 -19.81 -7.31
C LYS A 443 -54.48 -20.82 -6.89
N TYR A 444 -53.20 -20.50 -7.06
CA TYR A 444 -52.09 -21.36 -6.63
C TYR A 444 -52.11 -21.60 -5.12
N PHE A 445 -52.26 -20.55 -4.32
CA PHE A 445 -52.35 -20.66 -2.86
C PHE A 445 -53.71 -21.17 -2.35
N SER A 446 -54.75 -21.13 -3.18
CA SER A 446 -56.15 -21.37 -2.76
C SER A 446 -56.59 -20.46 -1.59
N ALA A 447 -56.07 -19.23 -1.54
CA ALA A 447 -56.29 -18.24 -0.48
C ALA A 447 -56.16 -16.81 -1.01
N GLU A 448 -56.56 -15.81 -0.20
CA GLU A 448 -56.16 -14.42 -0.44
C GLU A 448 -54.63 -14.33 -0.37
N VAL A 449 -54.03 -13.47 -1.20
CA VAL A 449 -52.59 -13.30 -1.28
C VAL A 449 -52.19 -11.86 -1.07
N PHE A 450 -50.98 -11.68 -0.56
CA PHE A 450 -50.34 -10.40 -0.36
C PHE A 450 -49.15 -10.30 -1.30
N ILE A 451 -49.23 -9.38 -2.26
CA ILE A 451 -48.14 -9.09 -3.20
C ILE A 451 -47.15 -8.14 -2.53
N ARG A 452 -45.90 -8.59 -2.41
CA ARG A 452 -44.78 -7.82 -1.85
C ARG A 452 -43.95 -7.16 -2.94
N TYR A 453 -43.82 -7.85 -4.05
CA TYR A 453 -43.17 -7.37 -5.26
C TYR A 453 -43.83 -8.01 -6.49
N MET A 454 -43.99 -7.25 -7.54
CA MET A 454 -44.51 -7.64 -8.84
C MET A 454 -43.97 -6.67 -9.87
N ASN A 455 -43.31 -7.23 -10.88
CA ASN A 455 -42.85 -6.52 -12.05
C ASN A 455 -43.09 -7.37 -13.28
N THR A 456 -43.42 -6.72 -14.39
CA THR A 456 -43.74 -7.38 -15.66
C THR A 456 -43.32 -6.52 -16.85
N ASP A 457 -42.89 -7.17 -17.92
CA ASP A 457 -42.63 -6.54 -19.23
C ASP A 457 -43.79 -6.72 -20.22
N GLY A 458 -44.94 -7.24 -19.75
CA GLY A 458 -46.12 -7.58 -20.55
C GLY A 458 -46.12 -8.98 -21.15
N LYS A 459 -44.97 -9.68 -21.20
CA LYS A 459 -44.85 -11.09 -21.60
C LYS A 459 -44.44 -11.98 -20.42
N TYR A 460 -43.51 -11.54 -19.59
CA TYR A 460 -43.02 -12.22 -18.41
C TYR A 460 -43.30 -11.39 -17.17
N ALA A 461 -43.47 -12.06 -16.04
CA ALA A 461 -43.61 -11.40 -14.76
C ALA A 461 -42.87 -12.17 -13.67
N TYR A 462 -42.28 -11.42 -12.75
CA TYR A 462 -41.73 -11.97 -11.52
C TYR A 462 -42.48 -11.40 -10.32
N VAL A 463 -42.90 -12.28 -9.43
CA VAL A 463 -43.75 -11.92 -8.29
C VAL A 463 -43.23 -12.56 -7.02
N ILE A 464 -43.20 -11.78 -5.95
CA ILE A 464 -43.02 -12.24 -4.59
C ILE A 464 -44.35 -12.06 -3.87
N ALA A 465 -44.96 -13.18 -3.46
CA ALA A 465 -46.26 -13.18 -2.82
C ALA A 465 -46.29 -14.10 -1.61
N SER A 466 -47.14 -13.78 -0.64
CA SER A 466 -47.39 -14.65 0.52
C SER A 466 -48.89 -14.86 0.69
N SER A 467 -49.30 -16.06 1.13
CA SER A 467 -50.70 -16.34 1.46
C SER A 467 -51.13 -15.54 2.69
N ALA A 468 -52.40 -15.13 2.73
CA ALA A 468 -52.99 -14.49 3.89
C ALA A 468 -52.98 -15.37 5.15
N ASP A 469 -53.01 -16.70 4.98
CA ASP A 469 -52.97 -17.66 6.09
C ASP A 469 -51.59 -17.75 6.75
N ASN A 470 -50.53 -17.41 6.00
CA ASN A 470 -49.16 -17.50 6.48
C ASN A 470 -48.27 -16.50 5.76
N TYR A 471 -48.45 -15.22 6.08
CA TYR A 471 -47.73 -14.14 5.42
C TYR A 471 -46.20 -14.24 5.62
N GLN A 472 -45.68 -14.91 6.66
CA GLN A 472 -44.22 -15.11 6.80
C GLN A 472 -43.62 -16.00 5.71
N TYR A 473 -44.41 -16.94 5.20
CA TYR A 473 -44.00 -17.76 4.07
C TYR A 473 -44.37 -17.05 2.78
N TYR A 474 -43.36 -16.52 2.12
CA TYR A 474 -43.49 -15.95 0.79
C TYR A 474 -42.84 -16.88 -0.22
N GLU A 475 -43.38 -16.86 -1.43
CA GLU A 475 -42.91 -17.65 -2.55
C GLU A 475 -42.65 -16.72 -3.74
N ARG A 476 -41.71 -17.17 -4.57
CA ARG A 476 -41.25 -16.45 -5.76
C ARG A 476 -41.80 -17.14 -6.98
N PHE A 477 -42.49 -16.40 -7.82
CA PHE A 477 -43.16 -16.89 -9.01
C PHE A 477 -42.54 -16.25 -10.25
N ALA A 478 -42.24 -17.07 -11.25
CA ALA A 478 -42.05 -16.62 -12.62
C ALA A 478 -43.29 -16.98 -13.43
N LEU A 479 -43.83 -16.02 -14.17
CA LEU A 479 -45.00 -16.21 -15.02
C LEU A 479 -44.70 -15.80 -16.46
N GLU A 480 -45.35 -16.47 -17.40
CA GLU A 480 -45.33 -16.13 -18.84
C GLU A 480 -46.77 -15.91 -19.33
N LYS A 481 -46.96 -14.87 -20.14
CA LYS A 481 -48.20 -14.53 -20.82
C LYS A 481 -48.17 -15.10 -22.23
N LYS A 482 -48.99 -16.11 -22.45
CA LYS A 482 -49.39 -16.58 -23.78
C LYS A 482 -50.70 -15.90 -24.13
N ASP A 483 -51.82 -16.61 -24.03
CA ASP A 483 -53.17 -16.02 -24.07
C ASP A 483 -53.61 -15.52 -22.68
N THR A 484 -53.17 -16.20 -21.63
CA THR A 484 -53.37 -15.85 -20.22
C THR A 484 -52.06 -16.05 -19.46
N TRP A 485 -51.95 -15.45 -18.28
CA TRP A 485 -50.80 -15.66 -17.40
C TRP A 485 -50.73 -17.10 -16.87
N GLU A 486 -49.57 -17.74 -17.03
CA GLU A 486 -49.29 -19.09 -16.52
C GLU A 486 -48.03 -19.06 -15.65
N ILE A 487 -48.05 -19.77 -14.52
CA ILE A 487 -46.86 -19.96 -13.67
C ILE A 487 -45.92 -20.93 -14.36
N VAL A 488 -44.70 -20.49 -14.67
CA VAL A 488 -43.67 -21.33 -15.31
C VAL A 488 -42.66 -21.89 -14.31
N ALA A 489 -42.44 -21.21 -13.18
CA ALA A 489 -41.64 -21.70 -12.08
C ALA A 489 -42.06 -21.11 -10.74
N THR A 490 -41.73 -21.83 -9.67
CA THR A 490 -41.94 -21.44 -8.26
C THR A 490 -40.68 -21.69 -7.44
N ASN A 491 -40.60 -21.16 -6.22
CA ASN A 491 -39.47 -21.36 -5.30
C ASN A 491 -38.09 -21.03 -5.91
N ILE A 492 -38.03 -19.92 -6.67
CA ILE A 492 -36.83 -19.48 -7.37
C ILE A 492 -35.81 -18.95 -6.35
N ASN A 493 -34.96 -19.83 -5.81
CA ASN A 493 -33.94 -19.49 -4.82
C ASN A 493 -32.54 -19.29 -5.44
N ASP A 494 -32.34 -19.75 -6.67
CA ASP A 494 -31.09 -19.67 -7.42
C ASP A 494 -31.41 -19.11 -8.80
N LEU A 495 -31.08 -17.83 -9.00
CA LEU A 495 -31.28 -17.14 -10.28
C LEU A 495 -30.54 -17.82 -11.40
N TYR A 496 -29.27 -18.16 -11.19
CA TYR A 496 -28.41 -18.72 -12.22
C TYR A 496 -29.01 -20.04 -12.73
N ARG A 497 -29.43 -20.92 -11.82
CA ARG A 497 -30.07 -22.18 -12.19
C ARG A 497 -31.44 -21.99 -12.84
N PHE A 498 -32.25 -21.05 -12.34
CA PHE A 498 -33.54 -20.74 -12.96
C PHE A 498 -33.36 -20.24 -14.39
N SER A 499 -32.45 -19.30 -14.59
CA SER A 499 -32.05 -18.71 -15.87
C SER A 499 -31.61 -19.75 -16.89
N ILE A 500 -30.78 -20.73 -16.50
CA ILE A 500 -30.38 -21.85 -17.38
C ILE A 500 -31.59 -22.66 -17.84
N ASN A 501 -32.56 -22.92 -16.95
CA ASN A 501 -33.72 -23.74 -17.27
C ASN A 501 -34.82 -22.96 -18.01
N HIS A 502 -34.79 -21.62 -17.96
CA HIS A 502 -35.77 -20.73 -18.56
C HIS A 502 -35.09 -19.61 -19.38
N PRO A 503 -34.34 -19.96 -20.44
CA PRO A 503 -33.44 -19.03 -21.14
C PRO A 503 -34.13 -17.86 -21.85
N GLY A 504 -35.44 -18.00 -22.13
CA GLY A 504 -36.26 -16.96 -22.75
C GLY A 504 -36.93 -16.01 -21.77
N PHE A 505 -36.86 -16.25 -20.45
CA PHE A 505 -37.50 -15.42 -19.44
C PHE A 505 -36.77 -14.09 -19.27
N ASN A 506 -37.50 -12.98 -19.24
CA ASN A 506 -36.88 -11.67 -19.04
C ASN A 506 -36.47 -11.48 -17.57
N VAL A 507 -35.19 -11.73 -17.28
CA VAL A 507 -34.60 -11.59 -15.95
C VAL A 507 -34.65 -10.16 -15.40
N LYS A 508 -34.84 -9.12 -16.24
CA LYS A 508 -35.03 -7.74 -15.77
C LYS A 508 -36.29 -7.52 -14.94
N THR A 509 -37.26 -8.43 -15.06
CA THR A 509 -38.45 -8.38 -14.20
C THR A 509 -38.12 -8.76 -12.75
N ILE A 510 -36.97 -9.38 -12.52
CA ILE A 510 -36.56 -9.85 -11.22
C ILE A 510 -35.84 -8.74 -10.45
N THR A 511 -36.17 -8.55 -9.18
CA THR A 511 -35.54 -7.53 -8.31
C THR A 511 -34.16 -7.98 -7.82
N ASP A 512 -33.20 -7.05 -7.75
CA ASP A 512 -31.86 -7.23 -7.17
C ASP A 512 -31.90 -7.52 -5.65
N ASN A 513 -33.04 -7.29 -5.00
CA ASN A 513 -33.28 -7.61 -3.59
C ASN A 513 -33.45 -9.13 -3.36
N TYR A 514 -32.51 -9.93 -3.89
CA TYR A 514 -32.33 -11.36 -3.65
C TYR A 514 -31.89 -11.68 -2.22
N VAL A 515 -31.61 -10.66 -1.41
CA VAL A 515 -31.14 -10.80 -0.05
C VAL A 515 -32.16 -11.59 0.75
N GLU A 516 -31.71 -12.72 1.30
CA GLU A 516 -32.41 -13.55 2.28
C GLU A 516 -32.77 -12.71 3.53
N GLY A 517 -33.81 -11.88 3.41
CA GLY A 517 -34.41 -11.19 4.55
C GLY A 517 -35.09 -12.23 5.43
N LYS A 518 -34.59 -12.43 6.65
CA LYS A 518 -35.29 -13.27 7.63
C LYS A 518 -36.57 -12.54 8.06
N ILE A 519 -37.70 -13.02 7.57
CA ILE A 519 -39.00 -12.60 8.09
C ILE A 519 -39.34 -13.45 9.30
N TYR A 520 -39.52 -12.80 10.44
CA TYR A 520 -39.85 -13.45 11.70
C TYR A 520 -41.36 -13.62 11.87
N LYS A 521 -41.74 -14.76 12.46
CA LYS A 521 -43.14 -15.02 12.86
C LYS A 521 -43.44 -14.34 14.19
N LEU A 522 -44.50 -13.54 14.21
CA LEU A 522 -45.05 -12.96 15.42
C LEU A 522 -46.13 -13.87 16.01
N SER A 523 -46.13 -14.02 17.33
CA SER A 523 -47.18 -14.76 18.04
C SER A 523 -48.48 -13.96 18.10
N ASP A 524 -49.59 -14.62 18.42
CA ASP A 524 -50.88 -13.91 18.61
C ASP A 524 -50.84 -12.98 19.83
N GLU A 525 -50.00 -13.30 20.84
CA GLU A 525 -49.72 -12.41 21.97
C GLU A 525 -48.99 -11.13 21.51
N ASP A 526 -47.99 -11.27 20.62
CA ASP A 526 -47.27 -10.12 20.05
C ASP A 526 -48.22 -9.23 19.23
N LYS A 527 -49.09 -9.84 18.41
CA LYS A 527 -50.10 -9.13 17.62
C LYS A 527 -51.09 -8.36 18.51
N SER A 528 -51.59 -8.99 19.58
CA SER A 528 -52.46 -8.32 20.55
C SER A 528 -51.73 -7.16 21.24
N SER A 529 -50.46 -7.35 21.61
CA SER A 529 -49.62 -6.30 22.21
C SER A 529 -49.41 -5.12 21.26
N ILE A 530 -49.22 -5.38 19.96
CA ILE A 530 -49.13 -4.34 18.93
C ILE A 530 -50.43 -3.53 18.88
N LEU A 531 -51.59 -4.17 18.81
CA LEU A 531 -52.89 -3.48 18.80
C LEU A 531 -53.10 -2.64 20.06
N ASP A 532 -52.77 -3.16 21.25
CA ASP A 532 -52.86 -2.42 22.51
C ASP A 532 -51.96 -1.16 22.50
N GLN A 533 -50.76 -1.26 21.92
CA GLN A 533 -49.85 -0.13 21.81
C GLN A 533 -50.26 0.88 20.74
N LEU A 534 -50.82 0.44 19.60
CA LEU A 534 -51.40 1.33 18.59
C LEU A 534 -52.56 2.15 19.18
N ARG A 535 -53.41 1.51 19.98
CA ARG A 535 -54.48 2.19 20.72
C ARG A 535 -53.92 3.19 21.73
N PHE A 536 -52.93 2.78 22.54
CA PHE A 536 -52.29 3.67 23.52
C PHE A 536 -51.68 4.91 22.86
N LYS A 537 -51.06 4.76 21.70
CA LYS A 537 -50.50 5.85 20.89
C LYS A 537 -51.56 6.61 20.07
N LYS A 538 -52.84 6.28 20.21
CA LYS A 538 -53.98 6.89 19.49
C LYS A 538 -53.88 6.79 17.97
N VAL A 539 -53.22 5.75 17.46
CA VAL A 539 -53.18 5.41 16.03
C VAL A 539 -54.51 4.78 15.62
N ILE A 540 -55.06 3.91 16.47
CA ILE A 540 -56.40 3.33 16.31
C ILE A 540 -57.33 3.76 17.44
N SER A 541 -58.62 3.90 17.12
CA SER A 541 -59.65 4.36 18.05
C SER A 541 -60.03 3.28 19.08
N ASP A 542 -60.19 2.04 18.61
CA ASP A 542 -60.55 0.89 19.43
C ASP A 542 -60.01 -0.41 18.83
N LYS A 543 -59.55 -1.32 19.69
CA LYS A 543 -59.03 -2.64 19.30
C LYS A 543 -60.12 -3.65 18.99
N GLU A 544 -61.36 -3.38 19.38
CA GLU A 544 -62.52 -4.23 19.04
C GLU A 544 -63.05 -3.96 17.62
N GLN A 545 -62.65 -2.84 17.00
CA GLN A 545 -63.15 -2.42 15.68
C GLN A 545 -62.17 -2.72 14.55
N VAL A 546 -60.89 -2.96 14.87
CA VAL A 546 -59.82 -3.11 13.89
C VAL A 546 -58.89 -4.24 14.33
N ASP A 547 -58.56 -5.14 13.40
CA ASP A 547 -57.63 -6.24 13.60
C ASP A 547 -56.51 -6.21 12.53
N ILE A 548 -55.52 -7.07 12.66
CA ILE A 548 -54.35 -7.16 11.77
C ILE A 548 -54.66 -8.11 10.61
N LYS A 549 -54.73 -7.58 9.38
CA LYS A 549 -54.92 -8.34 8.13
C LYS A 549 -53.59 -8.85 7.54
N TYR A 550 -52.49 -8.10 7.70
CA TYR A 550 -51.14 -8.51 7.29
C TYR A 550 -50.11 -8.00 8.29
N CYS A 551 -49.04 -8.78 8.54
CA CYS A 551 -47.98 -8.35 9.44
C CYS A 551 -46.61 -9.02 9.16
N SER A 552 -45.63 -8.28 8.66
CA SER A 552 -44.29 -8.80 8.38
C SER A 552 -43.22 -8.09 9.21
N TYR A 553 -42.28 -8.84 9.78
CA TYR A 553 -41.24 -8.34 10.69
C TYR A 553 -39.85 -8.79 10.24
N ASP A 554 -38.90 -7.87 10.08
CA ASP A 554 -37.51 -8.15 9.62
C ASP A 554 -36.45 -8.13 10.74
N GLY A 555 -36.86 -7.96 12.00
CA GLY A 555 -35.94 -7.78 13.14
C GLY A 555 -35.81 -6.33 13.61
N LYS A 556 -36.22 -5.35 12.80
CA LYS A 556 -36.18 -3.92 13.11
C LYS A 556 -37.49 -3.20 12.85
N TYR A 557 -38.16 -3.52 11.74
CA TYR A 557 -39.39 -2.90 11.29
C TYR A 557 -40.52 -3.92 11.20
N ILE A 558 -41.71 -3.55 11.68
CA ILE A 558 -42.95 -4.31 11.46
C ILE A 558 -43.80 -3.53 10.46
N SER A 559 -44.08 -4.14 9.31
CA SER A 559 -45.05 -3.65 8.33
C SER A 559 -46.40 -4.30 8.61
N LEU A 560 -47.46 -3.50 8.64
CA LEU A 560 -48.79 -3.89 9.09
C LEU A 560 -49.86 -3.39 8.12
N LYS A 561 -50.84 -4.24 7.81
CA LYS A 561 -52.12 -3.83 7.22
C LYS A 561 -53.24 -4.20 8.16
N LEU A 562 -54.12 -3.24 8.43
CA LEU A 562 -55.28 -3.42 9.30
C LEU A 562 -56.54 -3.82 8.50
N THR A 563 -57.57 -4.32 9.18
CA THR A 563 -58.86 -4.69 8.55
C THR A 563 -59.63 -3.49 7.99
N ASN A 564 -59.28 -2.26 8.37
CA ASN A 564 -59.77 -1.03 7.76
C ASN A 564 -58.95 -0.61 6.52
N GLU A 565 -58.09 -1.50 6.01
CA GLU A 565 -57.21 -1.32 4.86
C GLU A 565 -56.08 -0.28 5.04
N GLU A 566 -55.92 0.32 6.22
CA GLU A 566 -54.79 1.23 6.48
C GLU A 566 -53.48 0.46 6.72
N GLU A 567 -52.39 0.98 6.14
CA GLU A 567 -51.04 0.40 6.23
C GLU A 567 -50.09 1.27 7.06
N TYR A 568 -49.36 0.61 7.97
CA TYR A 568 -48.44 1.24 8.92
C TYR A 568 -47.09 0.51 8.95
N VAL A 569 -46.03 1.26 9.25
CA VAL A 569 -44.71 0.69 9.56
C VAL A 569 -44.28 1.14 10.96
N ILE A 570 -43.83 0.17 11.74
CA ILE A 570 -43.49 0.29 13.15
C ILE A 570 -41.99 0.04 13.31
N LEU A 571 -41.28 0.94 13.97
CA LEU A 571 -39.88 0.74 14.35
C LEU A 571 -39.81 0.10 15.74
N ILE A 572 -39.08 -1.01 15.83
CA ILE A 572 -38.81 -1.74 17.07
C ILE A 572 -37.42 -1.39 17.60
N LYS A 573 -37.34 -1.06 18.90
CA LYS A 573 -36.07 -0.91 19.64
C LYS A 573 -36.15 -1.61 20.98
N TYR A 574 -35.13 -2.39 21.30
CA TYR A 574 -35.05 -3.14 22.55
C TYR A 574 -36.32 -3.95 22.85
N SER A 575 -36.95 -4.52 21.80
CA SER A 575 -38.21 -5.26 21.87
C SER A 575 -39.47 -4.45 22.24
N TYR A 576 -39.45 -3.12 22.05
CA TYR A 576 -40.61 -2.23 22.21
C TYR A 576 -40.90 -1.41 20.95
N ILE A 577 -42.16 -0.97 20.80
CA ILE A 577 -42.56 -0.05 19.72
C ILE A 577 -42.06 1.37 20.05
N ASP A 578 -41.05 1.81 19.31
CA ASP A 578 -40.52 3.17 19.38
C ASP A 578 -41.47 4.13 18.65
N LYS A 579 -41.56 3.98 17.32
CA LYS A 579 -42.31 4.87 16.43
C LYS A 579 -43.23 4.11 15.49
N VAL A 580 -44.33 4.75 15.11
CA VAL A 580 -45.31 4.25 14.14
C VAL A 580 -45.60 5.36 13.15
N TYR A 581 -45.55 5.06 11.86
CA TYR A 581 -45.95 5.96 10.79
C TYR A 581 -46.85 5.24 9.81
N LYS A 582 -47.68 5.98 9.07
CA LYS A 582 -48.32 5.43 7.86
C LYS A 582 -47.23 4.98 6.88
N LYS A 583 -47.49 3.93 6.11
CA LYS A 583 -46.50 3.34 5.18
C LYS A 583 -45.80 4.39 4.31
N GLU A 584 -46.56 5.25 3.64
CA GLU A 584 -46.03 6.32 2.77
C GLU A 584 -45.05 7.25 3.52
N GLU A 585 -45.38 7.63 4.75
CA GLU A 585 -44.53 8.48 5.57
C GLU A 585 -43.28 7.73 6.05
N ALA A 586 -43.41 6.44 6.38
CA ALA A 586 -42.31 5.60 6.83
C ALA A 586 -41.26 5.38 5.75
N VAL A 587 -41.68 5.03 4.52
CA VAL A 587 -40.78 4.80 3.37
C VAL A 587 -39.98 6.07 3.04
N ASN A 588 -40.60 7.25 3.17
CA ASN A 588 -39.91 8.52 2.99
C ASN A 588 -38.92 8.85 4.12
N LYS A 589 -39.20 8.41 5.36
CA LYS A 589 -38.37 8.72 6.53
C LYS A 589 -37.24 7.72 6.77
N TRP A 590 -37.44 6.45 6.44
CA TRP A 590 -36.53 5.36 6.75
C TRP A 590 -36.09 4.68 5.46
N LYS A 591 -34.87 5.01 5.01
CA LYS A 591 -34.29 4.50 3.75
C LYS A 591 -33.83 3.05 3.82
N ASP A 592 -33.76 2.48 5.01
CA ASP A 592 -33.24 1.13 5.28
C ASP A 592 -34.35 0.11 5.57
N ILE A 593 -35.63 0.46 5.32
CA ILE A 593 -36.72 -0.52 5.37
C ILE A 593 -36.51 -1.52 4.24
N THR A 594 -36.58 -2.81 4.55
CA THR A 594 -36.53 -3.84 3.51
C THR A 594 -37.84 -3.84 2.71
N GLU A 595 -37.76 -3.70 1.38
CA GLU A 595 -38.95 -3.73 0.51
C GLU A 595 -39.75 -5.02 0.66
N LEU A 596 -39.08 -6.14 0.96
CA LEU A 596 -39.68 -7.44 1.15
C LEU A 596 -40.77 -7.46 2.22
N ILE A 597 -40.67 -6.67 3.31
CA ILE A 597 -41.71 -6.65 4.35
C ILE A 597 -42.90 -5.76 4.00
N LEU A 598 -42.78 -4.90 2.98
CA LEU A 598 -43.84 -4.02 2.52
C LEU A 598 -44.76 -4.75 1.55
N LEU A 599 -46.01 -4.28 1.47
CA LEU A 599 -46.92 -4.66 0.38
C LEU A 599 -46.69 -3.73 -0.79
N GLN A 600 -46.81 -4.23 -2.01
CA GLN A 600 -46.81 -3.38 -3.18
C GLN A 600 -48.13 -2.63 -3.31
N ASP A 601 -48.06 -1.34 -3.63
CA ASP A 601 -49.26 -0.55 -3.89
C ASP A 601 -49.94 -1.03 -5.18
N LYS A 602 -51.27 -1.14 -5.14
CA LYS A 602 -52.06 -1.37 -6.35
C LYS A 602 -52.04 -0.09 -7.19
N ASN A 603 -51.93 -0.22 -8.51
CA ASN A 603 -52.03 0.93 -9.40
C ASN A 603 -53.39 1.61 -9.14
N ILE A 604 -53.39 2.89 -8.79
CA ILE A 604 -54.60 3.71 -8.81
C ILE A 604 -54.71 4.15 -10.27
N ASP A 605 -55.68 3.63 -11.01
CA ASP A 605 -56.03 4.18 -12.31
C ASP A 605 -56.49 5.62 -12.10
N ASP A 606 -55.59 6.58 -12.34
CA ASP A 606 -55.91 7.99 -12.34
C ASP A 606 -56.55 8.36 -13.69
N ASP A 607 -57.71 7.78 -13.96
CA ASP A 607 -58.58 8.15 -15.09
C ASP A 607 -59.26 9.53 -14.86
N SER A 608 -58.76 10.33 -13.91
CA SER A 608 -59.36 11.61 -13.51
C SER A 608 -58.70 12.86 -14.10
N GLU A 609 -57.56 12.76 -14.80
CA GLU A 609 -56.88 13.95 -15.37
C GLU A 609 -57.31 14.36 -16.81
N ASN A 610 -58.33 13.74 -17.41
CA ASN A 610 -58.90 14.19 -18.70
C ASN A 610 -60.40 14.54 -18.64
N ALA A 611 -60.84 15.15 -17.53
CA ALA A 611 -62.13 15.81 -17.45
C ALA A 611 -62.04 17.15 -16.73
N ASN A 612 -61.35 18.13 -17.33
CA ASN A 612 -61.70 19.55 -17.30
C ASN A 612 -61.03 20.34 -18.42
#